data_AF-A0A4P9W664-F1
#
_entry.id   AF-A0A4P9W664-F1
#
_cell.length_a   1.000
_cell.length_b   1.000
_cell.length_c   1.000
_cell.angle_alpha   90.00
_cell.angle_beta   90.00
_cell.angle_gamma   90.00
#
_symmetry.space_group_name_H-M   'P 1'
#
loop_
_entity.id
_entity.type
_entity.pdbx_description
1 polymer ?
#
loop_
_entity_poly.entity_id
_entity_poly.type
_entity_poly.pdbx_seq_one_letter_code
_entity_poly.pdbx_strand_id
1 'polypeptide(L)'
;RPTYYRQTWIRIYNALRAGGLNTAMVFSPSAGFTSIQNPPAPGTPDFLLFDTNSDGVLDESDDPYAPYYAGDQYVDWVGLS
;
A
#
# COMPACT_ATOMS: atom_id res chain seq x y z
N ARG A 1 -8.65 -2.56 -2.10
CA ARG A 1 -8.34 -3.77 -1.28
C ARG A 1 -6.84 -3.80 -0.95
N PRO A 2 -6.39 -2.93 -0.05
CA PRO A 2 -4.97 -2.75 0.29
C PRO A 2 -4.30 -4.03 0.78
N THR A 3 -4.97 -4.85 1.58
CA THR A 3 -4.42 -6.11 2.10
C THR A 3 -3.98 -7.04 0.97
N TYR A 4 -4.84 -7.24 -0.03
CA TYR A 4 -4.54 -8.10 -1.18
C TYR A 4 -3.41 -7.53 -2.05
N TYR A 5 -3.38 -6.21 -2.23
CA TYR A 5 -2.30 -5.53 -2.94
C TYR A 5 -0.96 -5.77 -2.26
N ARG A 6 -0.84 -5.49 -0.96
CA ARG A 6 0.39 -5.70 -0.18
C ARG A 6 0.83 -7.17 -0.23
N GLN A 7 -0.09 -8.12 -0.04
CA GLN A 7 0.22 -9.55 -0.13
C GLN A 7 0.77 -9.95 -1.51
N THR A 8 0.19 -9.40 -2.58
CA THR A 8 0.66 -9.66 -3.94
C THR A 8 2.03 -9.05 -4.19
N TRP A 9 2.26 -7.81 -3.74
CA TRP A 9 3.56 -7.14 -3.80
C TRP A 9 4.65 -7.97 -3.13
N ILE A 10 4.41 -8.42 -1.90
CA ILE A 10 5.35 -9.24 -1.13
C ILE A 10 5.68 -10.55 -1.86
N ARG A 11 4.68 -11.20 -2.46
CA ARG A 11 4.90 -12.43 -3.25
C ARG A 11 5.80 -12.17 -4.45
N ILE A 12 5.57 -11.09 -5.18
CA ILE A 12 6.40 -10.71 -6.33
C ILE A 12 7.83 -10.39 -5.87
N TYR A 13 7.98 -9.60 -4.81
CA TYR A 13 9.29 -9.26 -4.24
C TYR A 13 10.09 -10.51 -3.89
N ASN A 14 9.49 -11.43 -3.13
CA ASN A 14 10.14 -12.67 -2.73
C ASN A 14 10.53 -13.55 -3.94
N ALA A 15 9.69 -13.60 -4.98
CA ALA A 15 10.01 -14.34 -6.20
C ALA A 15 11.19 -13.73 -6.96
N LEU A 16 11.26 -12.40 -7.08
CA LEU A 16 12.39 -11.71 -7.72
C LEU A 16 13.70 -11.94 -6.96
N ARG A 17 13.66 -11.86 -5.62
CA ARG A 17 14.83 -12.13 -4.76
C ARG A 17 15.28 -13.59 -4.86
N ALA A 18 14.35 -14.54 -4.82
CA ALA A 18 14.67 -15.96 -4.97
C ALA A 18 15.26 -16.28 -6.36
N GLY A 19 14.85 -15.55 -7.40
CA GLY A 19 15.39 -15.68 -8.75
C GLY A 19 16.79 -15.08 -8.94
N GLY A 20 17.33 -14.35 -7.96
CA GLY A 20 18.65 -13.70 -8.07
C GLY A 20 18.69 -12.60 -9.15
N LEU A 21 17.54 -12.02 -9.49
CA LEU A 21 17.45 -11.00 -10.52
C LEU A 21 18.02 -9.68 -10.00
N ASN A 22 18.85 -9.03 -10.83
CA ASN A 22 19.36 -7.69 -10.54
C ASN A 22 18.31 -6.63 -10.88
N THR A 23 17.20 -6.63 -10.15
CA THR A 23 16.07 -5.72 -10.32
C THR A 23 15.77 -4.97 -9.03
N ALA A 24 15.24 -3.75 -9.17
CA ALA A 24 14.71 -2.96 -8.07
C ALA A 24 13.18 -2.90 -8.17
N MET A 25 12.49 -2.99 -7.04
CA MET A 25 11.05 -2.74 -6.92
C MET A 25 10.81 -1.33 -6.39
N VAL A 26 10.14 -0.50 -7.20
CA VAL A 26 9.87 0.91 -6.91
C VAL A 26 8.39 1.11 -6.58
N PHE A 27 8.08 1.59 -5.38
CA PHE A 27 6.73 2.02 -5.02
C PHE A 27 6.52 3.46 -5.49
N SER A 28 5.70 3.67 -6.52
CA SER A 28 5.47 4.99 -7.14
C SER A 28 3.96 5.26 -7.28
N PRO A 29 3.29 5.77 -6.23
CA PRO A 29 1.89 6.15 -6.33
C PRO A 29 1.70 7.39 -7.20
N SER A 30 0.46 7.58 -7.68
CA SER A 30 0.05 8.83 -8.31
C SER A 30 -0.10 9.92 -7.27
N ALA A 31 0.42 11.12 -7.54
CA ALA A 31 0.36 12.25 -6.63
C ALA A 31 -1.08 12.73 -6.41
N GLY A 32 -1.35 13.10 -5.16
CA GLY A 32 -2.61 13.72 -4.75
C GLY A 32 -3.50 12.79 -3.95
N PHE A 33 -4.64 13.34 -3.52
CA PHE A 33 -5.66 12.61 -2.79
C PHE A 33 -6.73 12.11 -3.77
N THR A 34 -7.11 10.84 -3.65
CA THR A 34 -8.26 10.28 -4.36
C THR A 34 -9.23 9.72 -3.33
N SER A 35 -10.44 10.25 -3.31
CA SER A 35 -11.51 9.74 -2.44
C SER A 35 -11.73 8.25 -2.66
N ILE A 36 -11.81 7.47 -1.58
CA ILE A 36 -12.04 6.02 -1.67
C ILE A 36 -13.47 5.78 -2.16
N GLN A 37 -13.60 5.36 -3.42
CA GLN A 37 -14.88 4.88 -3.93
C GLN A 37 -15.17 3.50 -3.37
N ASN A 38 -16.33 3.34 -2.71
CA ASN A 38 -16.74 2.11 -2.02
C ASN A 38 -15.76 1.71 -0.90
N PRO A 39 -15.72 2.47 0.22
CA PRO A 39 -14.81 2.17 1.32
C PRO A 39 -15.09 0.77 1.90
N PRO A 40 -14.06 0.08 2.40
CA PRO A 40 -14.25 -1.18 3.12
C PRO A 40 -15.15 -0.99 4.34
N ALA A 41 -15.85 -2.05 4.74
CA ALA A 41 -16.67 -1.99 5.94
C ALA A 41 -15.79 -1.73 7.19
N PRO A 42 -16.25 -0.90 8.15
CA PRO A 42 -15.55 -0.67 9.42
C PRO A 42 -15.15 -1.98 10.12
N GLY A 43 -13.95 -1.98 10.71
CA GLY A 43 -13.39 -3.14 11.43
C GLY A 43 -12.86 -4.26 10.53
N THR A 44 -12.95 -4.15 9.20
CA THR A 44 -12.25 -5.08 8.30
C THR A 44 -10.75 -4.78 8.25
N PRO A 45 -9.89 -5.75 7.92
CA PRO A 45 -8.46 -5.51 7.75
C PRO A 45 -8.16 -4.40 6.74
N ASP A 46 -8.91 -4.32 5.65
CA ASP A 46 -8.75 -3.26 4.66
C ASP A 46 -9.15 -1.88 5.21
N PHE A 47 -10.17 -1.79 6.08
CA PHE A 47 -10.53 -0.54 6.74
C PHE A 47 -9.42 -0.05 7.65
N LEU A 48 -8.86 -0.94 8.48
CA LEU A 48 -7.76 -0.60 9.40
C LEU A 48 -6.48 -0.14 8.67
N LEU A 49 -6.31 -0.54 7.41
CA LEU A 49 -5.20 -0.05 6.58
C LEU A 49 -5.48 1.33 5.97
N PHE A 50 -6.75 1.69 5.77
CA PHE A 50 -7.13 3.01 5.26
C PHE A 50 -7.23 4.05 6.38
N ASP A 51 -7.66 3.65 7.58
CA ASP A 51 -7.74 4.47 8.80
C ASP A 51 -6.35 4.61 9.43
N THR A 52 -5.48 5.33 8.74
CA THR A 52 -4.05 5.49 9.05
C THR A 52 -3.81 6.34 10.28
N ASN A 53 -4.75 7.24 10.62
CA ASN A 53 -4.70 8.03 11.84
C ASN A 53 -5.46 7.36 13.01
N SER A 54 -6.20 6.26 12.74
CA SER A 54 -6.94 5.46 13.71
C SER A 54 -8.07 6.20 14.44
N ASP A 55 -8.76 7.11 13.76
CA ASP A 55 -9.91 7.84 14.30
C ASP A 55 -11.27 7.24 13.91
N GLY A 56 -11.26 6.22 13.04
CA GLY A 56 -12.46 5.52 12.58
C GLY A 56 -13.23 6.25 11.47
N VAL A 57 -12.67 7.33 10.92
CA VAL A 57 -13.20 8.10 9.80
C VAL A 57 -12.21 8.04 8.65
N LEU A 58 -12.68 7.67 7.46
CA LEU A 58 -11.84 7.65 6.26
C LEU A 58 -11.96 8.99 5.52
N ASP A 59 -10.98 9.88 5.69
CA ASP A 59 -10.99 11.23 5.10
C ASP A 59 -9.61 11.72 4.65
N GLU A 60 -9.48 13.00 4.30
CA GLU A 60 -8.21 13.60 3.85
C GLU A 60 -7.11 13.66 4.92
N SER A 61 -7.42 13.35 6.18
CA SER A 61 -6.46 13.23 7.27
C SER A 61 -5.69 11.91 7.22
N ASP A 62 -6.18 10.94 6.43
CA ASP A 62 -5.48 9.70 6.18
C ASP A 62 -4.39 9.85 5.13
N ASP A 63 -3.27 9.14 5.33
CA ASP A 63 -2.23 9.03 4.32
C ASP A 63 -2.79 8.26 3.10
N PRO A 64 -2.85 8.89 1.92
CA PRO A 64 -3.46 8.26 0.74
C PRO A 64 -2.62 7.12 0.15
N TYR A 65 -1.35 7.00 0.54
CA TYR A 65 -0.38 6.06 -0.02
C TYR A 65 -0.09 4.89 0.92
N ALA A 66 -0.04 5.16 2.23
CA ALA A 66 0.26 4.19 3.27
C ALA A 66 -0.56 2.89 3.14
N PRO A 67 -1.88 2.88 2.82
CA PRO A 67 -2.67 1.65 2.69
C PRO A 67 -2.06 0.64 1.71
N TYR A 68 -1.32 1.10 0.69
CA TYR A 68 -0.72 0.24 -0.34
C TYR A 68 0.78 -0.01 -0.13
N TYR A 69 1.43 0.71 0.78
CA TYR A 69 2.84 0.53 1.08
C TYR A 69 3.10 -0.83 1.77
N ALA A 70 3.93 -1.67 1.16
CA ALA A 70 4.21 -3.01 1.67
C ALA A 70 5.20 -3.02 2.86
N GLY A 71 5.92 -1.91 3.07
CA GLY A 71 6.96 -1.76 4.08
C GLY A 71 8.38 -1.81 3.49
N ASP A 72 9.32 -1.21 4.22
CA ASP A 72 10.70 -0.93 3.79
C ASP A 72 11.45 -2.19 3.31
N GLN A 73 11.17 -3.34 3.91
CA GLN A 73 11.80 -4.62 3.55
C GLN A 73 11.44 -5.11 2.13
N TYR A 74 10.37 -4.57 1.53
CA TYR A 74 9.82 -4.99 0.23
C TYR A 74 9.88 -3.88 -0.82
N VAL A 75 10.49 -2.73 -0.52
CA VAL A 75 10.55 -1.57 -1.41
C VAL A 75 11.99 -1.06 -1.47
N ASP A 76 12.56 -1.01 -2.67
CA ASP A 76 13.93 -0.53 -2.86
C ASP A 76 13.99 0.99 -2.99
N TRP A 77 12.97 1.59 -3.63
CA TRP A 77 12.87 3.02 -3.85
C TRP A 77 11.41 3.47 -3.79
N VAL A 78 11.22 4.71 -3.34
CA VAL A 78 9.93 5.40 -3.42
C VAL A 78 10.01 6.44 -4.52
N GLY A 79 9.03 6.41 -5.43
CA GLY A 79 8.81 7.41 -6.47
C GLY A 79 7.50 8.15 -6.26
N LEU A 80 7.18 9.06 -7.16
CA LEU A 80 5.91 9.75 -7.24
C LEU A 80 5.65 10.08 -8.72
N SER A 81 4.43 9.88 -9.18
CA SER A 81 4.02 10.11 -10.59
C SER A 81 2.85 11.05 -10.71
#